data_AF-A0A1Q6R1N3-F1
#
_entry.id   AF-A0A1Q6R1N3-F1
#
_cell.length_a   1.000
_cell.length_b   1.000
_cell.length_c   1.000
_cell.angle_alpha   90.00
_cell.angle_beta   90.00
_cell.angle_gamma   90.00
#
_symmetry.space_group_name_H-M   'P 1'
#
loop_
_entity.id
_entity.type
_entity.pdbx_description
1 polymer ?
#
loop_
_entity_poly.entity_id
_entity_poly.type
_entity_poly.pdbx_seq_one_letter_code
_entity_poly.pdbx_strand_id
1 'polypeptide(L)'
;MRKQKSNKLRIIHLLLLAALLLLTAKLIYAQVRGGDSMGRIEWTGMQLYRNGSNYDYSYNYALRLDAKSGQMLYDCSFKAPANLNDEIWRCELESVPVTREELAPLDALIQGLPLAPPKEPEPVDEDMFICDETREIFDVSVANYKDRSVKKLTAPLSGEQREELQKQFLQLYLKAKDRAPLRN
;
A
#
# COMPACT_ATOMS: atom_id res chain seq x y z
N MET A 1 63.95 23.83 -12.77
CA MET A 1 62.87 23.61 -11.78
C MET A 1 61.44 24.02 -12.22
N ARG A 2 61.18 24.51 -13.45
CA ARG A 2 59.81 24.90 -13.89
C ARG A 2 58.84 23.74 -14.22
N LYS A 3 59.35 22.59 -14.68
CA LYS A 3 58.53 21.41 -15.09
C LYS A 3 57.75 20.76 -13.93
N GLN A 4 58.34 20.72 -12.73
CA GLN A 4 57.77 20.04 -11.56
C GLN A 4 56.60 20.83 -10.92
N LYS A 5 56.62 22.16 -11.00
CA LYS A 5 55.54 23.05 -10.52
C LYS A 5 54.28 22.94 -11.38
N SER A 6 54.45 22.78 -12.69
CA SER A 6 53.35 22.62 -13.65
C SER A 6 52.59 21.30 -13.47
N ASN A 7 53.27 20.19 -13.13
CA ASN A 7 52.61 18.92 -12.88
C ASN A 7 51.79 18.95 -11.59
N LYS A 8 52.29 19.58 -10.53
CA LYS A 8 51.54 19.74 -9.27
C LYS A 8 50.25 20.55 -9.50
N LEU A 9 50.32 21.63 -10.28
CA LEU A 9 49.14 22.45 -10.59
C LEU A 9 48.11 21.69 -11.44
N ARG A 10 48.57 20.88 -12.40
CA ARG A 10 47.70 20.00 -13.22
C ARG A 10 47.00 18.92 -12.38
N ILE A 11 47.72 18.31 -11.44
CA ILE A 11 47.14 17.31 -10.53
C ILE A 11 46.07 17.95 -9.65
N ILE A 12 46.32 19.15 -9.11
CA ILE A 12 45.31 19.87 -8.30
C ILE A 12 44.06 20.19 -9.14
N HIS A 13 44.21 20.63 -10.39
CA HIS A 13 43.08 20.89 -11.28
C HIS A 13 42.27 19.62 -11.59
N LEU A 14 42.95 18.50 -11.83
CA LEU A 14 42.28 17.21 -12.09
C LEU A 14 41.49 16.72 -10.87
N LEU A 15 42.05 16.88 -9.66
CA LEU A 15 41.36 16.53 -8.42
C LEU A 15 40.13 17.42 -8.16
N LEU A 16 40.24 18.72 -8.45
CA LEU A 16 39.11 19.66 -8.36
C LEU A 16 37.99 19.31 -9.36
N LEU A 17 38.35 18.97 -10.61
CA LEU A 17 37.39 18.51 -11.61
C LEU A 17 36.71 17.21 -11.21
N ALA A 18 37.46 16.24 -10.67
CA ALA A 18 36.90 14.99 -10.18
C ALA A 18 35.95 15.22 -8.99
N ALA A 19 36.31 16.10 -8.06
CA ALA A 19 35.44 16.48 -6.94
C ALA A 19 34.16 17.17 -7.42
N LEU A 20 34.26 18.07 -8.42
CA LEU A 20 33.11 18.75 -9.01
C LEU A 20 32.19 17.77 -9.76
N LEU A 21 32.74 16.79 -10.47
CA LEU A 21 31.98 15.72 -11.12
C LEU A 21 31.27 14.83 -10.10
N LEU A 22 31.93 14.50 -8.99
CA LEU A 22 31.31 13.75 -7.89
C LEU A 22 30.21 14.55 -7.19
N LEU A 23 30.40 15.85 -7.00
CA LEU A 23 29.40 16.76 -6.42
C LEU A 23 28.19 16.92 -7.34
N THR A 24 28.40 17.09 -8.64
CA THR A 24 27.31 17.19 -9.63
C THR A 24 26.57 15.86 -9.78
N ALA A 25 27.27 14.72 -9.80
CA ALA A 25 26.63 13.40 -9.76
C ALA A 25 25.79 13.22 -8.47
N LYS A 26 26.30 13.64 -7.31
CA LYS A 26 25.53 13.61 -6.05
C LYS A 26 24.34 14.56 -6.06
N LEU A 27 24.45 15.74 -6.66
CA LEU A 27 23.35 16.70 -6.78
C LEU A 27 22.27 16.21 -7.76
N ILE A 28 22.65 15.59 -8.87
CA ILE A 28 21.71 14.93 -9.80
C ILE A 28 21.04 13.74 -9.11
N TYR A 29 21.80 12.90 -8.39
CA TYR A 29 21.26 11.78 -7.61
C TYR A 29 20.37 12.25 -6.45
N ALA A 30 20.67 13.42 -5.86
CA ALA A 30 19.84 14.06 -4.85
C ALA A 30 18.58 14.71 -5.44
N GLN A 31 18.63 15.26 -6.66
CA GLN A 31 17.45 15.72 -7.39
C GLN A 31 16.53 14.56 -7.79
N VAL A 32 17.10 13.38 -8.11
CA VAL A 32 16.33 12.12 -8.29
C VAL A 32 15.70 11.65 -6.97
N ARG A 33 16.22 12.07 -5.81
CA ARG A 33 15.61 11.84 -4.48
C ARG A 33 14.73 12.99 -3.97
N GLY A 34 14.74 14.15 -4.64
CA GLY A 34 14.07 15.38 -4.22
C GLY A 34 12.96 15.86 -5.14
N GLY A 35 12.79 15.23 -6.31
CA GLY A 35 11.59 15.35 -7.12
C GLY A 35 10.50 14.41 -6.61
N ASP A 36 9.27 14.89 -6.59
CA ASP A 36 8.03 14.17 -6.20
C ASP A 36 7.68 13.02 -7.17
N SER A 37 8.68 12.30 -7.70
CA SER A 37 8.47 10.99 -8.32
C SER A 37 8.35 9.98 -7.19
N MET A 38 7.14 9.72 -6.72
CA MET A 38 6.86 8.56 -5.85
C MET A 38 7.10 7.28 -6.66
N GLY A 39 8.37 6.91 -6.87
CA GLY A 39 8.73 5.67 -7.58
C GLY A 39 8.34 4.41 -6.80
N ARG A 40 8.01 4.56 -5.52
CA ARG A 40 7.41 3.55 -4.66
C ARG A 40 6.41 4.21 -3.72
N ILE A 41 5.19 3.69 -3.68
CA ILE A 41 4.15 4.06 -2.72
C ILE A 41 4.49 3.41 -1.37
N GLU A 42 4.66 4.22 -0.33
CA GLU A 42 4.78 3.75 1.06
C GLU A 42 3.41 3.88 1.75
N TRP A 43 2.71 2.75 1.88
CA TRP A 43 1.37 2.72 2.48
C TRP A 43 1.42 2.33 3.96
N THR A 44 0.46 2.86 4.72
CA THR A 44 0.28 2.61 6.16
C THR A 44 -1.02 1.90 6.48
N GLY A 45 -1.87 1.69 5.48
CA GLY A 45 -3.04 0.85 5.59
C GLY A 45 -3.65 0.54 4.23
N MET A 46 -4.50 -0.47 4.20
CA MET A 46 -5.21 -0.91 3.01
C MET A 46 -6.54 -1.51 3.43
N GLN A 47 -7.59 -1.28 2.66
CA GLN A 47 -8.88 -1.91 2.88
C GLN A 47 -9.46 -2.37 1.55
N LEU A 48 -9.93 -3.62 1.53
CA LEU A 48 -10.75 -4.17 0.47
C LEU A 48 -12.04 -4.67 1.10
N TYR A 49 -13.15 -4.00 0.77
CA TYR A 49 -14.44 -4.20 1.39
C TYR A 49 -15.53 -4.38 0.34
N ARG A 50 -16.43 -5.32 0.58
CA ARG A 50 -17.67 -5.49 -0.17
C ARG A 50 -18.81 -5.75 0.79
N ASN A 51 -19.83 -4.88 0.74
CA ASN A 51 -21.09 -5.13 1.40
C ASN A 51 -21.92 -6.10 0.57
N GLY A 52 -22.34 -7.19 1.19
CA GLY A 52 -23.31 -8.12 0.62
C GLY A 52 -24.69 -7.76 1.13
N SER A 53 -25.36 -6.83 0.46
CA SER A 53 -26.77 -6.59 0.67
C SER A 53 -27.55 -7.86 0.31
N ASN A 54 -28.19 -8.50 1.28
CA ASN A 54 -28.92 -9.77 1.16
C ASN A 54 -28.11 -11.07 1.03
N TYR A 55 -27.24 -11.33 2.03
CA TYR A 55 -26.88 -12.70 2.49
C TYR A 55 -25.98 -13.58 1.61
N ASP A 56 -25.63 -13.20 0.38
CA ASP A 56 -24.89 -14.12 -0.48
C ASP A 56 -23.36 -14.03 -0.33
N TYR A 57 -22.74 -12.86 -0.19
CA TYR A 57 -21.28 -12.77 0.00
C TYR A 57 -20.84 -11.36 0.43
N SER A 58 -20.19 -11.25 1.59
CA SER A 58 -19.57 -10.00 2.05
C SER A 58 -18.16 -10.26 2.56
N TYR A 59 -17.24 -9.35 2.30
CA TYR A 59 -15.88 -9.43 2.84
C TYR A 59 -15.36 -8.07 3.27
N ASN A 60 -14.46 -8.08 4.24
CA ASN A 60 -13.67 -6.96 4.69
C ASN A 60 -12.28 -7.49 5.00
N TYR A 61 -11.30 -7.07 4.21
CA TYR A 61 -9.88 -7.27 4.48
C TYR A 61 -9.28 -5.91 4.81
N ALA A 62 -8.58 -5.81 5.93
CA ALA A 62 -7.96 -4.56 6.34
C ALA A 62 -6.53 -4.78 6.86
N LEU A 63 -5.64 -3.89 6.44
CA LEU A 63 -4.29 -3.75 6.95
C LEU A 63 -4.15 -2.37 7.55
N ARG A 64 -3.53 -2.30 8.73
CA ARG A 64 -3.30 -1.02 9.43
C ARG A 64 -1.98 -1.01 10.17
N LEU A 65 -1.24 0.08 10.04
CA LEU A 65 -0.05 0.32 10.83
C LEU A 65 -0.48 0.61 12.27
N ASP A 66 -0.06 -0.23 13.20
CA ASP A 66 -0.22 0.07 14.62
C ASP A 66 0.72 1.21 15.00
N ALA A 67 0.14 2.34 15.41
CA ALA A 67 0.90 3.54 15.75
C ALA A 67 1.83 3.34 16.97
N LYS A 68 1.53 2.37 17.84
CA LYS A 68 2.33 2.11 19.05
C LYS A 68 3.57 1.28 18.74
N SER A 69 3.40 0.16 18.03
CA SER A 69 4.47 -0.78 17.74
C SER A 69 5.17 -0.55 16.40
N GLY A 70 4.56 0.20 15.48
CA GLY A 70 5.00 0.29 14.09
C GLY A 70 4.80 -1.01 13.30
N GLN A 71 4.09 -1.98 13.87
CA GLN A 71 3.78 -3.27 13.27
C GLN A 71 2.56 -3.14 12.35
N MET A 72 2.59 -3.80 11.20
CA MET A 72 1.40 -3.95 10.37
C MET A 72 0.49 -5.03 10.96
N LEU A 73 -0.78 -4.69 11.15
CA LEU A 73 -1.81 -5.58 11.66
C LEU A 73 -2.81 -5.89 10.57
N TYR A 74 -3.22 -7.16 10.52
CA TYR A 74 -4.17 -7.70 9.57
C TYR A 74 -5.47 -8.08 10.27
N ASP A 75 -6.57 -7.57 9.73
CA ASP A 75 -7.94 -7.84 10.13
C ASP A 75 -8.67 -8.45 8.93
N CYS A 76 -9.51 -9.44 9.17
CA CYS A 76 -10.40 -9.98 8.15
C CYS A 76 -11.72 -10.43 8.74
N SER A 77 -12.80 -10.14 8.01
CA SER A 77 -14.11 -10.71 8.25
C SER A 77 -14.77 -10.99 6.92
N PHE A 78 -15.22 -12.21 6.68
CA PHE A 78 -16.09 -12.46 5.55
C PHE A 78 -17.16 -13.49 5.85
N LYS A 79 -18.32 -13.29 5.24
CA LYS A 79 -19.51 -14.11 5.37
C LYS A 79 -19.71 -14.83 4.05
N ALA A 80 -19.43 -16.12 4.04
CA ALA A 80 -19.83 -17.01 2.95
C ALA A 80 -21.37 -17.13 2.91
N PRO A 81 -21.96 -17.39 1.73
CA PRO A 81 -23.38 -17.73 1.66
C PRO A 81 -23.62 -19.01 2.46
N ALA A 82 -24.79 -19.10 3.10
CA ALA A 82 -25.10 -20.17 4.06
C ALA A 82 -25.03 -21.60 3.47
N ASN A 83 -25.05 -21.73 2.14
CA ASN A 83 -24.94 -23.01 1.43
C ASN A 83 -23.49 -23.43 1.09
N LEU A 84 -22.51 -22.53 1.23
CA LEU A 84 -21.09 -22.82 1.07
C LEU A 84 -20.48 -23.03 2.47
N ASN A 85 -20.80 -24.18 3.07
CA ASN A 85 -20.39 -24.53 4.43
C ASN A 85 -18.99 -25.15 4.43
N ASP A 86 -17.99 -24.38 4.01
CA ASP A 86 -16.59 -24.77 4.02
C ASP A 86 -15.83 -23.88 5.01
N GLU A 87 -15.16 -24.48 5.99
CA GLU A 87 -14.34 -23.81 7.01
C GLU A 87 -13.25 -22.90 6.38
N ILE A 88 -12.90 -23.15 5.12
CA ILE A 88 -11.99 -22.34 4.30
C ILE A 88 -12.56 -20.93 4.05
N TRP A 89 -13.89 -20.78 4.05
CA TRP A 89 -14.58 -19.54 3.73
C TRP A 89 -15.09 -18.76 4.95
N ARG A 90 -14.44 -18.91 6.11
CA ARG A 90 -14.66 -18.02 7.25
C ARG A 90 -13.32 -17.48 7.75
N CYS A 91 -13.01 -16.24 7.40
CA CYS A 91 -11.91 -15.51 8.02
C CYS A 91 -12.49 -14.65 9.12
N GLU A 92 -12.00 -14.88 10.33
CA GLU A 92 -12.29 -14.05 11.51
C GLU A 92 -10.95 -13.83 12.21
N LEU A 93 -10.18 -12.89 11.69
CA LEU A 93 -8.94 -12.44 12.31
C LEU A 93 -9.10 -11.00 12.75
N GLU A 94 -8.58 -10.71 13.94
CA GLU A 94 -8.54 -9.38 14.49
C GLU A 94 -7.11 -9.08 14.95
N SER A 95 -6.55 -8.03 14.36
CA SER A 95 -5.28 -7.41 14.77
C SER A 95 -4.09 -8.38 14.80
N VAL A 96 -4.01 -9.26 13.81
CA VAL A 96 -2.92 -10.25 13.74
C VAL A 96 -1.68 -9.61 13.10
N PRO A 97 -0.49 -9.68 13.73
CA PRO A 97 0.72 -9.08 13.17
C PRO A 97 1.22 -9.85 11.94
N VAL A 98 1.57 -9.10 10.88
CA VAL A 98 2.08 -9.64 9.60
C VAL A 98 3.42 -9.02 9.20
N THR A 99 4.31 -9.80 8.61
CA THR A 99 5.68 -9.34 8.30
C THR A 99 5.75 -8.62 6.94
N ARG A 100 6.86 -7.92 6.68
CA ARG A 100 7.10 -7.27 5.37
C ARG A 100 7.17 -8.28 4.23
N GLU A 101 7.74 -9.45 4.49
CA GLU A 101 7.85 -10.55 3.53
C GLU A 101 6.47 -11.09 3.16
N GLU A 102 5.54 -11.15 4.12
CA GLU A 102 4.17 -11.58 3.90
C GLU A 102 3.37 -10.57 3.07
N LEU A 103 3.72 -9.28 3.19
CA LEU A 103 3.07 -8.17 2.49
C LEU A 103 3.68 -7.88 1.10
N ALA A 104 4.84 -8.43 0.76
CA ALA A 104 5.53 -8.16 -0.49
C ALA A 104 4.65 -8.39 -1.76
N PRO A 105 3.81 -9.43 -1.84
CA PRO A 105 2.91 -9.61 -2.99
C PRO A 105 1.85 -8.50 -3.10
N LEU A 106 1.27 -8.08 -1.97
CA LEU A 106 0.32 -6.97 -1.93
C LEU A 106 1.00 -5.66 -2.32
N ASP A 107 2.19 -5.39 -1.79
CA ASP A 107 2.98 -4.20 -2.15
C ASP A 107 3.19 -4.14 -3.67
N ALA A 108 3.62 -5.24 -4.29
CA ALA A 108 3.84 -5.32 -5.73
C ALA A 108 2.56 -5.02 -6.55
N LEU A 109 1.40 -5.52 -6.13
CA LEU A 109 0.12 -5.20 -6.77
C LEU A 109 -0.19 -3.71 -6.68
N ILE A 110 -0.04 -3.11 -5.49
CA ILE A 110 -0.33 -1.69 -5.25
C ILE A 110 0.54 -0.78 -6.11
N GLN A 111 1.83 -1.12 -6.27
CA GLN A 111 2.72 -0.32 -7.11
C GLN A 111 2.27 -0.24 -8.58
N GLY A 112 1.44 -1.19 -9.05
CA GLY A 112 0.88 -1.21 -10.39
C GLY A 112 -0.50 -0.55 -10.55
N LEU A 113 -1.13 -0.11 -9.46
CA LEU A 113 -2.48 0.45 -9.52
C LEU A 113 -2.48 1.95 -9.81
N PRO A 114 -3.45 2.45 -10.62
CA PRO A 114 -3.61 3.88 -10.88
C PRO A 114 -4.31 4.57 -9.70
N LEU A 115 -3.61 4.67 -8.55
CA LEU A 115 -4.16 5.27 -7.34
C LEU A 115 -4.43 6.77 -7.50
N ALA A 116 -5.59 7.22 -7.04
CA ALA A 116 -6.02 8.63 -7.02
C ALA A 116 -6.83 8.93 -5.75
N PRO A 117 -6.97 10.20 -5.33
CA PRO A 117 -7.90 10.55 -4.26
C PRO A 117 -9.32 10.07 -4.59
N PRO A 118 -10.11 9.65 -3.58
CA PRO A 118 -11.49 9.27 -3.80
C PRO A 118 -12.29 10.44 -4.37
N LYS A 119 -13.17 10.15 -5.32
CA LYS A 119 -14.11 11.14 -5.86
C LYS A 119 -15.10 11.50 -4.76
N GLU A 120 -15.51 12.76 -4.70
CA GLU A 120 -16.63 13.16 -3.85
C GLU A 120 -17.87 12.34 -4.25
N PRO A 121 -18.66 11.85 -3.29
CA PRO A 121 -19.89 11.16 -3.60
C PRO A 121 -20.81 12.12 -4.36
N GLU A 122 -21.39 11.65 -5.45
CA GLU A 122 -22.42 12.43 -6.15
C GLU A 122 -23.59 12.67 -5.18
N PRO A 123 -24.19 13.88 -5.18
CA PRO A 123 -25.35 14.16 -4.35
C PRO A 123 -26.46 13.16 -4.69
N VAL A 124 -26.91 12.43 -3.67
CA VAL A 124 -27.99 11.46 -3.81
C VAL A 124 -29.29 12.24 -3.98
N ASP A 125 -30.06 11.93 -5.02
CA ASP A 125 -31.41 12.46 -5.21
C ASP A 125 -32.30 11.99 -4.05
N GLU A 126 -32.94 12.92 -3.33
CA GLU A 126 -33.70 12.64 -2.10
C GLU A 126 -34.90 11.70 -2.34
N ASP A 127 -35.38 11.64 -3.60
CA ASP A 127 -36.52 10.81 -4.02
C ASP A 127 -36.12 9.39 -4.48
N MET A 128 -34.82 9.06 -4.51
CA MET A 128 -34.36 7.73 -4.90
C MET A 128 -34.42 6.76 -3.71
N PHE A 129 -35.33 5.78 -3.77
CA PHE A 129 -35.25 4.61 -2.90
C PHE A 129 -33.90 3.93 -3.11
N ILE A 130 -33.00 4.05 -2.12
CA ILE A 130 -31.75 3.30 -2.11
C ILE A 130 -32.12 1.84 -1.89
N CYS A 131 -32.35 1.09 -2.97
CA CYS A 131 -32.17 -0.36 -2.92
C CYS A 131 -30.75 -0.59 -2.42
N ASP A 132 -30.55 -1.51 -1.47
CA ASP A 132 -29.23 -1.78 -0.88
C ASP A 132 -28.23 -2.21 -1.97
N GLU A 133 -27.59 -1.26 -2.64
CA GLU A 133 -26.63 -1.54 -3.70
C GLU A 133 -25.42 -2.26 -3.11
N THR A 134 -24.92 -3.26 -3.83
CA THR A 134 -23.65 -3.89 -3.49
C THR A 134 -22.56 -2.82 -3.58
N ARG A 135 -22.13 -2.31 -2.42
CA ARG A 135 -21.04 -1.35 -2.33
C ARG A 135 -19.73 -2.10 -2.20
N GLU A 136 -18.81 -1.76 -3.08
CA GLU A 136 -17.45 -2.26 -3.03
C GLU A 136 -16.49 -1.07 -2.92
N ILE A 137 -15.55 -1.18 -1.99
CA ILE A 137 -14.62 -0.13 -1.64
C ILE A 137 -13.22 -0.75 -1.62
N PHE A 138 -12.31 -0.10 -2.33
CA PHE A 138 -10.88 -0.39 -2.24
C PHE A 138 -10.13 0.90 -1.96
N ASP A 139 -9.36 0.91 -0.88
CA ASP A 139 -8.63 2.08 -0.45
C ASP A 139 -7.24 1.73 0.10
N VAL A 140 -6.29 2.64 -0.12
CA VAL A 140 -4.92 2.59 0.38
C VAL A 140 -4.65 3.88 1.15
N SER A 141 -4.18 3.74 2.38
CA SER A 141 -3.72 4.87 3.20
C SER A 141 -2.23 5.06 3.01
N VAL A 142 -1.81 6.28 2.69
CA VAL A 142 -0.41 6.67 2.49
C VAL A 142 -0.08 7.79 3.47
N ALA A 143 0.96 7.60 4.29
CA ALA A 143 1.43 8.67 5.17
C ALA A 143 2.28 9.67 4.39
N ASN A 144 1.99 10.96 4.57
CA ASN A 144 2.83 12.03 4.08
C ASN A 144 3.82 12.43 5.18
N TYR A 145 5.10 12.15 4.96
CA TYR A 145 6.15 12.44 5.94
C TYR A 145 6.43 13.93 6.15
N LYS A 146 6.04 14.81 5.21
CA LYS A 146 6.28 16.26 5.30
C LYS A 146 5.32 16.93 6.29
N ASP A 147 4.04 16.55 6.27
CA ASP A 147 2.98 17.16 7.07
C ASP A 147 2.37 16.20 8.10
N ARG A 148 2.86 14.95 8.16
CA ARG A 148 2.34 13.85 9.00
C ARG A 148 0.87 13.50 8.76
N SER A 149 0.29 13.97 7.66
CA SER A 149 -1.08 13.61 7.29
C SER A 149 -1.14 12.19 6.71
N VAL A 150 -2.29 11.55 6.82
CA VAL A 150 -2.60 10.31 6.10
C VAL A 150 -3.54 10.67 4.96
N LYS A 151 -3.15 10.32 3.74
CA LYS A 151 -3.98 10.48 2.55
C LYS A 151 -4.58 9.13 2.18
N LYS A 152 -5.89 9.12 1.98
CA LYS A 152 -6.62 7.97 1.48
C LYS A 152 -6.67 8.06 -0.05
N LEU A 153 -6.21 7.02 -0.72
CA LEU A 153 -6.24 6.86 -2.18
C LEU A 153 -7.08 5.65 -2.53
N THR A 154 -7.66 5.64 -3.71
CA THR A 154 -8.45 4.55 -4.27
C THR A 154 -8.04 4.31 -5.73
N ALA A 155 -8.46 3.19 -6.31
CA ALA A 155 -8.38 2.94 -7.74
C ALA A 155 -9.61 2.14 -8.18
N PRO A 156 -10.14 2.41 -9.40
CA PRO A 156 -11.11 1.51 -9.99
C PRO A 156 -10.43 0.18 -10.29
N LEU A 157 -10.88 -0.89 -9.64
CA LEU A 157 -10.36 -2.24 -9.86
C LEU A 157 -11.08 -2.91 -11.02
N SER A 158 -10.32 -3.48 -11.96
CA SER A 158 -10.86 -4.45 -12.92
C SER A 158 -11.31 -5.73 -12.17
N GLY A 159 -12.10 -6.58 -12.84
CA GLY A 159 -12.47 -7.89 -12.28
C GLY A 159 -11.25 -8.74 -11.91
N GLU A 160 -10.26 -8.80 -12.80
CA GLU A 160 -9.01 -9.53 -12.61
C GLU A 160 -8.18 -8.96 -11.44
N GLN A 161 -8.04 -7.63 -11.36
CA GLN A 161 -7.30 -6.99 -10.27
C GLN A 161 -7.96 -7.26 -8.91
N ARG A 162 -9.30 -7.26 -8.86
CA ARG A 162 -10.06 -7.58 -7.66
C ARG A 162 -9.87 -9.03 -7.23
N GLU A 163 -9.98 -9.98 -8.16
CA GLU A 163 -9.77 -11.41 -7.88
C GLU A 163 -8.36 -11.67 -7.36
N GLU A 164 -7.35 -11.05 -7.98
CA GLU A 164 -5.96 -11.21 -7.55
C GLU A 164 -5.73 -10.56 -6.17
N LEU A 165 -6.30 -9.38 -5.89
CA LEU A 165 -6.23 -8.78 -4.55
C LEU A 165 -6.89 -9.68 -3.49
N GLN A 166 -8.10 -10.18 -3.73
CA GLN A 166 -8.78 -11.09 -2.81
C GLN A 166 -7.96 -12.35 -2.56
N LYS A 167 -7.38 -12.93 -3.61
CA LYS A 167 -6.48 -14.09 -3.50
C LYS A 167 -5.26 -13.78 -2.63
N GLN A 168 -4.63 -12.61 -2.79
CA GLN A 168 -3.49 -12.23 -1.95
C GLN A 168 -3.89 -12.03 -0.48
N PHE A 169 -5.04 -11.41 -0.21
CA PHE A 169 -5.57 -11.32 1.15
C PHE A 169 -5.89 -12.70 1.76
N LEU A 170 -6.44 -13.62 0.98
CA LEU A 170 -6.68 -14.99 1.42
C LEU A 170 -5.37 -15.72 1.72
N GLN A 171 -4.35 -15.56 0.87
CA GLN A 171 -3.02 -16.12 1.15
C GLN A 171 -2.40 -15.53 2.42
N LEU A 172 -2.61 -14.23 2.67
CA LEU A 172 -2.19 -13.59 3.91
C LEU A 172 -2.92 -14.19 5.12
N TYR A 173 -4.23 -14.44 5.01
CA TYR A 173 -4.99 -15.15 6.03
C TYR A 173 -4.42 -16.53 6.33
N LEU A 174 -4.14 -17.34 5.32
CA LEU A 174 -3.60 -18.69 5.53
C LEU A 174 -2.28 -18.70 6.30
N LYS A 175 -1.45 -17.65 6.11
CA LYS A 175 -0.21 -17.44 6.89
C LYS A 175 -0.47 -16.88 8.28
N ALA A 176 -1.51 -16.07 8.46
CA ALA A 176 -1.81 -15.35 9.70
C ALA A 176 -2.66 -16.15 10.69
N LYS A 177 -3.51 -17.07 10.21
CA LYS A 177 -4.58 -17.69 11.01
C LYS A 177 -4.12 -18.40 12.27
N ASP A 178 -2.93 -19.01 12.25
CA ASP A 178 -2.41 -19.77 13.40
C ASP A 178 -1.72 -18.86 14.44
N ARG A 179 -1.56 -17.57 14.13
CA ARG A 179 -1.06 -16.53 15.06
C ARG A 179 -2.19 -15.75 15.73
N ALA A 180 -3.44 -15.93 15.30
CA ALA A 180 -4.56 -15.28 15.95
C ALA A 180 -4.67 -15.80 17.39
N PRO A 181 -4.86 -14.93 18.39
CA PRO A 181 -5.22 -15.39 19.72
C PRO A 181 -6.51 -16.22 19.59
N LEU A 182 -6.49 -17.44 20.12
CA LEU A 182 -7.69 -18.28 20.21
C LEU A 182 -8.76 -17.45 20.93
N ARG A 183 -9.86 -17.17 20.25
CA ARG A 183 -11.06 -16.65 20.89
C ARG A 183 -11.65 -17.80 21.71
N ASN A 184 -11.30 -17.85 23.00
CA ASN A 184 -11.90 -18.74 23.99
C ASN A 184 -13.35 -18.34 24.27
#